data_AF-A0A959JEP6-F1
#
_entry.id   AF-A0A959JEP6-F1
#
_cell.length_a   1.000
_cell.length_b   1.000
_cell.length_c   1.000
_cell.angle_alpha   90.00
_cell.angle_beta   90.00
_cell.angle_gamma   90.00
#
_symmetry.space_group_name_H-M   'P 1'
#
loop_
_entity.id
_entity.type
_entity.pdbx_description
1 polymer ?
#
loop_
_entity_poly.entity_id
_entity_poly.type
_entity_poly.pdbx_seq_one_letter_code
_entity_poly.pdbx_strand_id
1 'polypeptide(L)'
;MDTEFIQEKNFHFALHTLSFCHDLAQHREYTLSQKLLEQLQHIQTTVQEALAARRPSERWMRRMKAVKLLRETTGYLSGTPSAADLLDEGKAFMEILNVEV
;
A
#
# COMPACT_ATOMS: atom_id res chain seq x y z
N MET A 1 -7.14 -8.40 -15.30
CA MET A 1 -6.12 -8.45 -14.22
C MET A 1 -6.54 -9.49 -13.22
N ASP A 2 -5.61 -10.37 -12.88
CA ASP A 2 -5.85 -11.48 -11.96
C ASP A 2 -5.99 -10.96 -10.52
N THR A 3 -7.08 -11.33 -9.85
CA THR A 3 -7.33 -10.99 -8.44
C THR A 3 -6.29 -11.61 -7.52
N GLU A 4 -5.76 -12.79 -7.87
CA GLU A 4 -4.71 -13.47 -7.10
C GLU A 4 -3.42 -12.64 -7.11
N PHE A 5 -3.06 -12.10 -8.28
CA PHE A 5 -1.89 -11.24 -8.42
C PHE A 5 -1.98 -9.95 -7.59
N ILE A 6 -3.15 -9.29 -7.57
CA ILE A 6 -3.37 -8.10 -6.72
C ILE A 6 -3.25 -8.47 -5.24
N GLN A 7 -3.78 -9.62 -4.85
CA GLN A 7 -3.73 -10.09 -3.47
C GLN A 7 -2.30 -10.43 -3.03
N GLU A 8 -1.52 -11.08 -3.90
CA GLU A 8 -0.10 -11.36 -3.68
C GLU A 8 0.70 -10.06 -3.50
N LYS A 9 0.53 -9.08 -4.39
CA LYS A 9 1.23 -7.78 -4.28
C LYS A 9 0.82 -7.00 -3.03
N ASN A 10 -0.46 -7.02 -2.67
CA ASN A 10 -0.93 -6.44 -1.42
C ASN A 10 -0.28 -7.10 -0.18
N PHE A 11 -0.09 -8.42 -0.22
CA PHE A 11 0.57 -9.17 0.85
C PHE A 11 2.06 -8.82 0.97
N HIS A 12 2.80 -8.79 -0.15
CA HIS A 12 4.21 -8.41 -0.15
C HIS A 12 4.43 -6.98 0.33
N PHE A 13 3.66 -6.03 -0.19
CA PHE A 13 3.75 -4.64 0.24
C PHE A 13 3.51 -4.50 1.74
N ALA A 14 2.57 -5.27 2.29
CA ALA A 14 2.32 -5.28 3.73
C ALA A 14 3.50 -5.84 4.54
N LEU A 15 4.09 -6.96 4.11
CA LEU A 15 5.24 -7.54 4.78
C LEU A 15 6.44 -6.59 4.78
N HIS A 16 6.76 -5.98 3.64
CA HIS A 16 7.88 -5.05 3.55
C HIS A 16 7.61 -3.77 4.35
N THR A 17 6.38 -3.25 4.35
CA THR A 17 6.01 -2.11 5.20
C THR A 17 6.17 -2.46 6.69
N LEU A 18 5.72 -3.64 7.13
CA LEU A 18 5.89 -4.09 8.52
C LEU A 18 7.36 -4.25 8.91
N SER A 19 8.18 -4.84 8.03
CA SER A 19 9.63 -4.95 8.23
C SER A 19 10.27 -3.58 8.37
N PHE A 20 9.93 -2.65 7.48
CA PHE A 20 10.45 -1.28 7.54
C PHE A 20 10.00 -0.55 8.82
N CYS A 21 8.74 -0.70 9.23
CA CYS A 21 8.24 -0.16 10.50
C CYS A 21 8.98 -0.72 11.72
N HIS A 22 9.41 -1.99 11.67
CA HIS A 22 10.23 -2.60 12.71
C HIS A 22 11.62 -1.94 12.77
N ASP A 23 12.28 -1.76 11.62
CA ASP A 23 13.58 -1.11 11.53
C ASP A 23 13.51 0.35 12.03
N LEU A 24 12.48 1.10 11.62
CA LEU A 24 12.22 2.45 12.14
C LEU A 24 12.09 2.46 13.67
N ALA A 25 11.38 1.48 14.25
CA ALA A 25 11.22 1.38 15.70
C ALA A 25 12.54 1.07 16.42
N GLN A 26 13.44 0.28 15.82
CA GLN A 26 14.80 0.05 16.33
C GLN A 26 15.61 1.35 16.36
N HIS A 27 15.41 2.23 15.37
CA HIS A 27 16.03 3.54 15.29
C HIS A 27 15.27 4.66 16.02
N ARG A 28 14.23 4.31 16.79
CA ARG A 28 13.37 5.25 17.56
C ARG A 28 12.56 6.23 16.70
N GLU A 29 12.34 5.93 15.43
CA GLU A 29 11.48 6.68 14.52
C GLU A 29 9.99 6.30 14.66
N TYR A 30 9.48 6.34 15.90
CA TYR A 30 8.15 5.84 16.23
C TYR A 30 7.01 6.59 15.52
N THR A 31 7.16 7.89 15.28
CA THR A 31 6.13 8.70 14.61
C THR A 31 5.94 8.28 13.16
N LEU A 32 7.02 8.01 12.43
CA LEU A 32 6.93 7.54 11.04
C LEU A 32 6.40 6.11 11.01
N SER A 33 6.93 5.23 11.87
CA SER A 33 6.46 3.85 12.02
C SER A 33 4.95 3.77 12.29
N GLN A 34 4.43 4.56 13.23
CA GLN A 34 2.99 4.59 13.53
C GLN A 34 2.15 5.07 12.33
N LYS A 35 2.56 6.15 11.65
CA LYS A 35 1.84 6.64 10.46
C LYS A 35 1.78 5.61 9.34
N LEU A 36 2.87 4.88 9.13
CA LEU A 36 2.94 3.82 8.11
C LEU A 36 2.06 2.63 8.48
N LEU A 37 2.00 2.24 9.76
CA LEU A 37 1.11 1.17 10.22
C LEU A 37 -0.37 1.54 10.06
N GLU A 38 -0.75 2.76 10.42
CA GLU A 38 -2.11 3.27 10.22
C GLU A 38 -2.49 3.26 8.74
N GLN A 39 -1.62 3.77 7.86
CA GLN A 39 -1.87 3.74 6.42
C GLN A 39 -1.93 2.32 5.86
N LEU A 40 -1.06 1.42 6.31
CA LEU A 40 -1.05 0.03 5.88
C LEU A 40 -2.40 -0.64 6.17
N GLN A 41 -2.97 -0.43 7.35
CA GLN A 41 -4.28 -0.97 7.71
C GLN A 41 -5.38 -0.45 6.76
N HIS A 42 -5.35 0.83 6.42
CA HIS A 42 -6.30 1.42 5.48
C HIS A 42 -6.14 0.88 4.05
N ILE A 43 -4.91 0.71 3.57
CA ILE A 43 -4.61 0.14 2.27
C ILE A 43 -5.11 -1.30 2.21
N GLN A 44 -4.73 -2.15 3.16
CA GLN A 44 -5.13 -3.55 3.18
C GLN A 44 -6.64 -3.71 3.18
N THR A 45 -7.34 -2.97 4.04
CA THR A 45 -8.81 -3.00 4.11
C THR A 45 -9.42 -2.58 2.77
N THR A 46 -8.96 -1.47 2.20
CA THR A 46 -9.53 -0.92 0.96
C THR A 46 -9.28 -1.85 -0.23
N VAL A 47 -8.11 -2.49 -0.32
CA VAL A 47 -7.80 -3.46 -1.38
C VAL A 47 -8.69 -4.69 -1.24
N GLN A 48 -8.87 -5.23 -0.04
CA GLN A 48 -9.75 -6.39 0.19
C GLN A 48 -11.21 -6.07 -0.15
N GLU A 49 -11.71 -4.90 0.23
CA GLU A 49 -13.04 -4.45 -0.16
C GLU A 49 -13.18 -4.26 -1.68
N ALA A 50 -12.11 -3.84 -2.37
CA ALA A 50 -12.10 -3.74 -3.83
C ALA A 50 -12.20 -5.12 -4.49
N LEU A 51 -11.45 -6.11 -3.98
CA LEU A 51 -11.48 -7.49 -4.46
C LEU A 51 -12.85 -8.15 -4.21
N ALA A 52 -13.49 -7.87 -3.07
CA ALA A 52 -14.80 -8.37 -2.73
C ALA A 52 -15.97 -7.66 -3.46
N ALA A 53 -15.71 -6.52 -4.11
CA ALA A 53 -16.75 -5.72 -4.76
C ALA A 53 -17.37 -6.45 -5.95
N ARG A 54 -18.70 -6.59 -5.90
CA ARG A 54 -19.49 -7.25 -6.96
C ARG A 54 -19.74 -6.35 -8.16
N ARG A 55 -19.87 -5.04 -7.94
CA ARG A 55 -20.12 -4.06 -9.01
C ARG A 55 -18.81 -3.50 -9.57
N PRO A 56 -18.61 -3.46 -10.90
CA PRO A 56 -17.39 -2.92 -11.50
C PRO A 56 -17.08 -1.47 -11.09
N SER A 57 -18.07 -0.60 -11.05
CA SER A 57 -17.90 0.81 -10.64
C SER A 57 -17.45 0.95 -9.18
N GLU A 58 -17.99 0.11 -8.30
CA GLU A 58 -17.64 0.08 -6.89
C GLU A 58 -16.22 -0.46 -6.68
N ARG A 59 -15.87 -1.53 -7.40
CA ARG A 59 -14.50 -2.07 -7.47
C ARG A 59 -13.51 -1.00 -7.90
N TRP A 60 -13.80 -0.29 -8.99
CA TRP A 60 -12.96 0.78 -9.51
C TRP A 60 -12.78 1.91 -8.49
N MET A 61 -13.88 2.40 -7.91
CA MET A 61 -13.83 3.43 -6.88
C MET A 61 -12.94 3.03 -5.69
N ARG A 62 -13.04 1.78 -5.22
CA ARG A 62 -12.20 1.29 -4.13
C ARG A 62 -10.74 1.13 -4.52
N ARG A 63 -10.45 0.68 -5.75
CA ARG A 63 -9.07 0.67 -6.29
C ARG A 63 -8.48 2.08 -6.30
N MET A 64 -9.24 3.07 -6.76
CA MET A 64 -8.79 4.47 -6.76
C MET A 64 -8.56 5.03 -5.35
N LYS A 65 -9.38 4.62 -4.38
CA LYS A 65 -9.13 4.93 -2.98
C LYS A 65 -7.83 4.29 -2.49
N ALA A 66 -7.56 3.02 -2.81
CA ALA A 66 -6.30 2.36 -2.45
C ALA A 66 -5.08 3.04 -3.10
N VAL A 67 -5.17 3.44 -4.38
CA VAL A 67 -4.12 4.21 -5.06
C VAL A 67 -3.84 5.54 -4.36
N LYS A 68 -4.89 6.25 -3.90
CA LYS A 68 -4.71 7.48 -3.13
C LYS A 68 -3.95 7.23 -1.82
N LEU A 69 -4.30 6.19 -1.08
CA LEU A 69 -3.63 5.82 0.17
C LEU A 69 -2.15 5.42 -0.06
N LEU A 70 -1.88 4.66 -1.11
CA LEU A 70 -0.51 4.33 -1.51
C LEU A 70 0.30 5.59 -1.87
N ARG A 71 -0.31 6.54 -2.59
CA ARG A 71 0.34 7.81 -2.92
C ARG A 71 0.69 8.61 -1.66
N GLU A 72 -0.22 8.70 -0.71
CA GLU A 72 0.05 9.35 0.59
C GLU A 72 1.20 8.64 1.33
N THR A 73 1.18 7.31 1.36
CA THR A 73 2.22 6.49 2.00
C THR A 73 3.59 6.71 1.36
N THR A 74 3.69 6.65 0.02
CA THR A 74 4.94 6.96 -0.69
C THR A 74 5.40 8.42 -0.47
N GLY A 75 4.47 9.35 -0.26
CA GLY A 75 4.78 10.72 0.13
C GLY A 75 5.56 10.79 1.46
N TYR A 76 5.15 10.01 2.47
CA TYR A 76 5.85 9.95 3.76
C TYR A 76 7.25 9.37 3.66
N LEU A 77 7.46 8.44 2.73
CA LEU A 77 8.73 7.74 2.53
C LEU A 77 9.72 8.54 1.67
N SER A 78 9.27 9.54 0.91
CA SER A 78 10.09 10.27 -0.07
C SER A 78 11.32 10.98 0.52
N GLY A 79 11.29 11.30 1.82
CA GLY A 79 12.41 11.90 2.55
C GLY A 79 13.33 10.89 3.25
N THR A 80 13.08 9.60 3.11
CA THR A 80 13.76 8.54 3.86
C THR A 80 14.58 7.66 2.90
N PRO A 81 15.91 7.84 2.80
CA PRO A 81 16.74 7.12 1.84
C PRO A 81 16.66 5.59 1.95
N SER A 82 16.51 5.07 3.17
CA SER A 82 16.34 3.63 3.44
C SER A 82 15.01 3.06 2.95
N ALA A 83 14.07 3.89 2.52
CA ALA A 83 12.76 3.47 2.02
C ALA A 83 12.70 3.33 0.50
N ALA A 84 13.82 3.43 -0.23
CA ALA A 84 13.85 3.42 -1.69
C ALA A 84 13.14 2.22 -2.32
N ASP A 85 13.40 1.00 -1.80
CA ASP A 85 12.78 -0.22 -2.31
C ASP A 85 11.26 -0.23 -2.05
N LEU A 86 10.84 0.21 -0.85
CA LEU A 86 9.42 0.29 -0.48
C LEU A 86 8.66 1.36 -1.29
N LEU A 87 9.35 2.46 -1.64
CA LEU A 87 8.82 3.50 -2.53
C LEU A 87 8.54 2.95 -3.93
N ASP A 88 9.50 2.22 -4.49
CA ASP A 88 9.37 1.67 -5.83
C ASP A 88 8.33 0.55 -5.89
N GLU A 89 8.26 -0.29 -4.85
CA GLU A 89 7.18 -1.26 -4.70
C GLU A 89 5.80 -0.59 -4.61
N GLY A 90 5.68 0.49 -3.80
CA GLY A 90 4.44 1.25 -3.67
C GLY A 90 3.98 1.86 -5.01
N LYS A 91 4.92 2.39 -5.81
CA LYS A 91 4.62 2.90 -7.16
C LYS A 91 4.15 1.80 -8.10
N ALA A 92 4.87 0.68 -8.15
CA ALA A 92 4.48 -0.46 -8.97
C ALA A 92 3.09 -0.99 -8.57
N PHE A 93 2.79 -1.05 -7.27
CA PHE A 93 1.49 -1.49 -6.80
C PHE A 93 0.37 -0.52 -7.17
N MET A 94 0.62 0.80 -7.14
CA MET A 94 -0.32 1.80 -7.66
C MET A 94 -0.62 1.60 -9.15
N GLU A 95 0.40 1.34 -9.97
CA GLU A 95 0.23 1.09 -11.40
C GLU A 95 -0.67 -0.12 -11.64
N ILE A 96 -0.44 -1.21 -10.91
CA ILE A 96 -1.27 -2.42 -10.96
C ILE A 96 -2.73 -2.09 -10.63
N LEU A 97 -2.99 -1.37 -9.54
CA LEU A 97 -4.35 -1.02 -9.13
C LEU A 97 -5.05 -0.06 -10.11
N ASN A 98 -4.28 0.74 -10.85
CA ASN A 98 -4.78 1.76 -11.78
C ASN A 98 -5.07 1.22 -13.20
N VAL A 99 -4.80 -0.05 -13.47
CA VAL A 99 -5.21 -0.67 -14.74
C VAL A 99 -6.72 -0.94 -14.72
N GLU A 100 -7.44 -0.26 -15.61
CA GLU A 100 -8.85 -0.55 -15.90
C GLU A 100 -8.94 -1.91 -16.62
N VAL A 101 -9.80 -2.80 -16.12
CA VAL A 101 -10.06 -4.13 -16.70
C VAL A 101 -11.55 -4.29 -16.90
#